data_AF-A0A5D2BDR0-F1
#
_entry.id   AF-A0A5D2BDR0-F1
#
_cell.length_a   1.000
_cell.length_b   1.000
_cell.length_c   1.000
_cell.angle_alpha   90.00
_cell.angle_beta   90.00
_cell.angle_gamma   90.00
#
_symmetry.space_group_name_H-M   'P 1'
#
loop_
_entity.id
_entity.type
_entity.pdbx_description
1 polymer ?
#
loop_
_entity_poly.entity_id
_entity_poly.type
_entity_poly.pdbx_seq_one_letter_code
_entity_poly.pdbx_strand_id
1 'polypeptide(L)' 'MDSDWAGLSRDLVDLILAKLISVSDYLRFGAVCKTWHSVAMDRINFSLHNFQCSFSLPMSSNASCP' A
#
# COMPACT_ATOMS: atom_id res chain seq x y z
N MET A 1 0.16 7.66 28.74
CA MET A 1 -0.78 6.96 27.84
C MET A 1 -0.04 6.79 26.53
N ASP A 2 0.77 5.75 26.46
CA ASP A 2 1.48 5.38 25.24
C ASP A 2 0.43 4.85 24.27
N SER A 3 0.05 5.67 23.30
CA SER A 3 -0.82 5.24 22.21
C SER A 3 -0.02 4.22 21.38
N ASP A 4 -0.20 2.94 21.69
CA ASP A 4 0.48 1.85 21.00
C ASP A 4 -0.13 1.64 19.61
N TRP A 5 0.17 2.55 18.69
CA TRP A 5 -0.18 2.45 17.28
C TRP A 5 0.47 1.23 16.61
N ALA A 6 1.52 0.65 17.21
CA ALA A 6 2.16 -0.55 16.73
C ALA A 6 1.35 -1.83 17.04
N GLY A 7 0.49 -1.79 18.06
CA GLY A 7 -0.45 -2.88 18.40
C GLY A 7 -1.71 -2.93 17.55
N LEU A 8 -1.89 -2.02 16.59
CA LEU A 8 -3.06 -1.99 15.72
C LEU A 8 -3.04 -3.17 14.73
N SER A 9 -4.20 -3.78 14.47
CA SER A 9 -4.31 -4.86 13.49
C SER A 9 -3.97 -4.36 12.09
N ARG A 10 -3.30 -5.21 11.31
CA ARG A 10 -2.87 -4.88 9.94
C ARG A 10 -4.05 -4.44 9.06
N ASP A 11 -5.18 -5.15 9.13
CA ASP A 11 -6.40 -4.81 8.38
C ASP A 11 -6.91 -3.38 8.67
N LEU A 12 -6.80 -2.94 9.92
CA LEU A 12 -7.22 -1.59 10.29
C LEU A 12 -6.22 -0.53 9.80
N VAL A 13 -4.93 -0.83 9.87
CA VAL A 13 -3.85 -0.01 9.31
C VAL A 13 -4.05 0.15 7.79
N ASP A 14 -4.41 -0.93 7.09
CA ASP A 14 -4.74 -0.91 5.65
C ASP A 14 -5.98 -0.04 5.34
N LEU A 15 -7.02 -0.11 6.17
CA LEU A 15 -8.22 0.74 6.01
C LEU A 15 -7.91 2.23 6.20
N ILE A 16 -7.00 2.58 7.12
CA ILE A 16 -6.54 3.96 7.29
C ILE A 16 -5.75 4.40 6.05
N LEU A 17 -4.82 3.55 5.59
CA LEU A 17 -4.02 3.82 4.40
C LEU A 17 -4.88 4.04 3.15
N ALA A 18 -5.93 3.24 2.98
CA ALA A 18 -6.87 3.35 1.86
C ALA A 18 -7.64 4.69 1.82
N LYS A 19 -7.76 5.39 2.95
CA LYS A 19 -8.41 6.70 3.06
C LYS A 19 -7.46 7.87 2.78
N LEU A 20 -6.15 7.63 2.71
CA LEU A 20 -5.17 8.67 2.42
C LEU A 20 -5.12 8.95 0.92
N ILE A 21 -5.24 10.22 0.55
CA ILE A 21 -5.28 10.65 -0.85
C ILE A 21 -3.92 11.24 -1.28
N SER A 22 -3.25 11.98 -0.39
CA SER A 22 -2.01 12.67 -0.74
C SER A 22 -0.78 11.81 -0.50
N VAL A 23 0.19 11.85 -1.41
CA VAL A 23 1.48 11.14 -1.29
C VAL A 23 2.22 11.55 -0.01
N SER A 24 2.13 12.83 0.39
CA SER A 24 2.67 13.30 1.65
C SER A 24 2.08 12.58 2.87
N ASP A 25 0.80 12.23 2.83
CA ASP A 25 0.18 11.48 3.93
C ASP A 25 0.66 10.03 3.97
N TYR A 26 0.89 9.39 2.81
CA TYR A 26 1.52 8.06 2.76
C TYR A 26 2.90 8.04 3.42
N LEU A 27 3.72 9.06 3.14
CA LEU A 27 5.06 9.18 3.74
C LEU A 27 4.98 9.38 5.26
N ARG A 28 4.09 10.26 5.73
CA ARG A 28 3.87 10.49 7.16
C ARG A 28 3.30 9.26 7.87
N PHE A 29 2.40 8.54 7.21
CA PHE A 29 1.84 7.29 7.69
C PHE A 29 2.92 6.22 7.90
N GLY A 30 3.82 6.06 6.93
CA GLY A 30 4.94 5.12 7.03
C GLY A 30 5.94 5.48 8.14
N ALA A 31 5.98 6.74 8.60
CA ALA A 31 6.90 7.18 9.65
C ALA A 31 6.43 6.84 11.08
N VAL A 32 5.21 6.32 11.27
CA VAL A 32 4.64 6.03 12.60
C VAL A 32 5.38 4.89 13.30
N CYS A 33 5.49 3.74 12.65
CA CYS A 33 6.23 2.58 13.15
C CYS A 33 6.53 1.58 12.01
N LYS A 34 7.32 0.55 12.31
CA LYS A 34 7.73 -0.47 11.32
C LYS A 34 6.53 -1.18 10.67
N THR A 35 5.47 -1.46 11.42
CA THR A 35 4.26 -2.13 10.90
C THR A 35 3.56 -1.26 9.85
N TRP A 36 3.38 0.03 10.14
CA TRP A 36 2.73 0.98 9.23
C TRP A 36 3.59 1.25 8.01
N HIS A 37 4.92 1.33 8.20
CA HIS A 37 5.87 1.42 7.10
C HIS A 37 5.78 0.24 6.13
N SER A 38 5.72 -1.00 6.64
CA SER A 38 5.55 -2.20 5.83
C SER A 38 4.27 -2.12 4.99
N VAL A 39 3.15 -1.78 5.61
CA VAL A 39 1.85 -1.62 4.93
C VAL A 39 1.89 -0.56 3.83
N ALA A 40 2.52 0.59 4.10
CA ALA A 40 2.69 1.65 3.11
C ALA A 40 3.52 1.20 1.90
N MET A 41 4.62 0.47 2.13
CA MET A 41 5.48 -0.05 1.07
C MET A 41 4.78 -1.12 0.23
N ASP A 42 4.03 -2.03 0.87
CA ASP A 42 3.27 -3.08 0.17
C ASP A 42 2.27 -2.46 -0.82
N ARG A 43 1.60 -1.37 -0.44
CA ARG A 43 0.66 -0.66 -1.32
C ARG A 43 1.36 0.11 -2.45
N ILE A 44 2.52 0.72 -2.19
CA ILE A 44 3.32 1.37 -3.24
C ILE A 44 3.77 0.32 -4.27
N ASN A 45 4.28 -0.83 -3.81
CA ASN A 45 4.68 -1.92 -4.68
C ASN A 45 3.50 -2.46 -5.51
N PHE A 46 2.32 -2.63 -4.90
CA PHE A 46 1.10 -3.00 -5.63
C PHE A 46 0.71 -1.96 -6.69
N SER A 47 0.79 -0.66 -6.37
CA SER A 47 0.49 0.42 -7.31
C SER A 47 1.48 0.45 -8.47
N LEU A 48 2.76 0.20 -8.22
CA LEU A 48 3.79 0.14 -9.24
C LEU A 48 3.62 -1.11 -10.13
N HIS A 49 3.28 -2.26 -9.54
CA HIS A 49 3.00 -3.48 -10.29
C HIS A 49 1.74 -3.34 -11.18
N ASN A 50 0.69 -2.66 -10.71
CA ASN A 50 -0.47 -2.34 -11.56
C ASN A 50 -0.09 -1.41 -12.71
N PHE A 51 0.76 -0.42 -12.48
CA PHE A 51 1.30 0.43 -13.55
C PHE A 51 2.08 -0.39 -14.59
N GLN A 52 2.83 -1.40 -14.14
CA GLN A 52 3.61 -2.27 -14.99
C GLN A 52 2.73 -3.17 -15.89
N CYS A 53 1.55 -3.58 -15.42
CA CYS A 53 0.53 -4.23 -16.25
C CYS A 53 -0.12 -3.27 -17.26
N SER A 54 -0.39 -2.01 -16.91
CA SER A 54 -1.04 -1.05 -17.82
C SER A 54 -0.17 -0.63 -19.00
N PHE A 55 1.16 -0.69 -18.89
CA PHE A 55 2.07 -0.32 -19.99
C PHE A 55 2.42 -1.48 -20.94
N SER A 56 1.98 -2.70 -20.63
CA SER A 56 2.36 -3.91 -21.38
C SER A 56 1.18 -4.51 -22.16
N LEU A 57 0.63 -3.79 -23.14
CA LEU A 57 -0.11 -4.41 -24.26
C LEU A 57 0.23 -3.65 -25.55
N PRO A 58 0.63 -4.37 -26.62
CA PRO A 58 -0.36 -5.17 -27.33
C PRO A 58 0.02 -6.64 -27.54
N MET A 59 -1.04 -7.47 -27.56
CA MET A 59 -1.17 -8.73 -28.29
C MET A 59 -0.29 -9.92 -27.87
N SER A 60 -0.74 -10.68 -26.86
CA SER A 60 -1.07 -12.11 -27.04
C SER A 60 -1.49 -12.76 -25.71
N SER A 61 -2.71 -13.29 -25.72
CA SER A 61 -3.19 -14.50 -25.02
C SER A 61 -2.77 -14.76 -23.56
N ASN A 62 -3.80 -14.78 -22.70
CA ASN A 62 -3.93 -15.62 -21.50
C ASN A 62 -2.78 -15.59 -20.49
N ALA A 63 -2.88 -14.66 -19.54
CA ALA A 63 -2.52 -14.97 -18.16
C ALA A 63 -3.48 -14.18 -17.25
N SER A 64 -4.34 -14.92 -16.55
CA SER A 64 -5.24 -14.39 -15.53
C SER A 64 -4.42 -13.68 -14.45
N CYS A 65 -4.81 -12.45 -14.13
CA CYS A 65 -4.44 -11.88 -12.83
C CYS A 65 -5.12 -12.74 -11.73
N PRO A 66 -4.41 -13.08 -10.64
CA PRO A 66 -5.03 -13.70 -9.46
C PRO A 66 -6.00 -12.73 -8.76
#